data_AF-A0A2V8QT62-F1
#
_entry.id   AF-A0A2V8QT62-F1
#
_cell.length_a   1.000
_cell.length_b   1.000
_cell.length_c   1.000
_cell.angle_alpha   90.00
_cell.angle_beta   90.00
_cell.angle_gamma   90.00
#
_symmetry.space_group_name_H-M   'P 1'
#
loop_
_entity.id
_entity.type
_entity.pdbx_description
1 polymer ?
#
loop_
_entity_poly.entity_id
_entity_poly.type
_entity_poly.pdbx_seq_one_letter_code
_entity_poly.pdbx_strand_id
1 'polypeptide(L)'
;MVQPRILARVNRDEFFGRDADLRQIVQQASLSTDARVLTLLAAPDAGASELLRQSYDQLFARRGDPSPFHFAFERSDTTAPDIGRRFFQTFLQQYIAYRRVDPSLCLAPLTLHDLLELALPSDYELVNSLIEAFQREQVSSENLVTFCFSLPHRLTAAGRRIFPLIDCLALRPFRDDVALAHRLVAAIGHAGIPMAVAGLRRQMIELIQGLENGASAANLVLHVDKLSDDSARRVVDVLAGRYEIEMNEPTRDLTVQQLNRSPVLIAELLQSARETGTNLTSFLACQRLYVDDLMGGRLKRYFDRVVDLVSAGAQTRRTLLRLLHESSVSETHKSSLWAWKKRLGLAAPEFERVIDALHVWELVNSSGAFIEVNADSSPWLDYLRVHYAIEVAAQPRARIVATTLLDTLKRAPQTMARKYRREAALSLRELVSGFNCQSVPSSLFHYDRFAAAYRGEDADTIESGLDTESDLIRLPQIVYHATCSAYSGTIACDRERCVVAHGFEAAEYTDENEIVWLVAEIDSKLEASRELTEEWCNQLSTLARENGFARFRIWLVAREGFSESASELLNQLDAFGSSQRQAEFLTSRIQSDASQPPSPAADEYEMVIPMGDDSELI
;
A
#
# COMPACT_ATOMS: atom_id res chain seq x y z
N MET A 1 -15.41 -0.88 26.62
CA MET A 1 -14.26 -1.26 27.47
C MET A 1 -12.99 -1.03 26.67
N VAL A 2 -12.04 -0.26 27.18
CA VAL A 2 -10.73 -0.08 26.54
C VAL A 2 -9.99 -1.42 26.61
N GLN A 3 -9.61 -1.94 25.46
CA GLN A 3 -8.84 -3.17 25.37
C GLN A 3 -7.41 -2.93 25.88
N PRO A 4 -6.94 -3.65 26.91
CA PRO A 4 -5.59 -3.42 27.43
C PRO A 4 -4.54 -3.83 26.38
N ARG A 5 -3.54 -2.97 26.19
CA ARG A 5 -2.37 -3.28 25.36
C ARG A 5 -1.54 -4.39 26.00
N ILE A 6 -1.15 -5.38 25.21
CA ILE A 6 -0.27 -6.48 25.61
C ILE A 6 1.02 -6.39 24.82
N LEU A 7 0.95 -6.57 23.50
CA LEU A 7 2.06 -6.38 22.57
C LEU A 7 1.93 -5.08 21.77
N ALA A 8 0.71 -4.59 21.55
CA ALA A 8 0.49 -3.38 20.76
C ALA A 8 1.20 -2.17 21.38
N ARG A 9 1.79 -1.34 20.52
CA ARG A 9 2.47 -0.10 20.94
C ARG A 9 1.49 1.07 21.02
N VAL A 10 0.41 1.02 20.25
CA VAL A 10 -0.63 2.05 20.18
C VAL A 10 -1.94 1.51 20.76
N ASN A 11 -2.76 2.36 21.38
CA ASN A 11 -4.06 1.89 21.87
C ASN A 11 -5.01 1.64 20.69
N ARG A 12 -6.03 0.81 20.90
CA ARG A 12 -6.94 0.39 19.83
C ARG A 12 -7.74 1.56 19.22
N ASP A 13 -8.11 2.52 20.05
CA ASP A 13 -8.80 3.77 19.70
C ASP A 13 -7.92 4.77 18.94
N GLU A 14 -6.60 4.56 18.96
CA GLU A 14 -5.60 5.37 18.28
C GLU A 14 -5.02 4.65 17.04
N PHE A 15 -5.55 3.46 16.73
CA PHE A 15 -5.16 2.64 15.59
C PHE A 15 -6.15 2.81 14.43
N PHE A 16 -5.87 3.77 13.54
CA PHE A 16 -6.80 4.22 12.51
C PHE A 16 -6.62 3.52 11.16
N GLY A 17 -7.73 3.39 10.41
CA GLY A 17 -7.74 2.99 9.01
C GLY A 17 -7.50 1.50 8.72
N ARG A 18 -7.49 0.65 9.76
CA ARG A 18 -7.10 -0.76 9.69
C ARG A 18 -8.14 -1.71 10.27
N ASP A 19 -9.38 -1.24 10.47
CA ASP A 19 -10.44 -2.03 11.10
C ASP A 19 -10.89 -3.21 10.24
N ALA A 20 -10.90 -3.05 8.91
CA ALA A 20 -11.17 -4.15 7.98
C ALA A 20 -10.07 -5.20 8.05
N ASP A 21 -8.81 -4.78 7.91
CA ASP A 21 -7.64 -5.66 7.93
C ASP A 21 -7.57 -6.46 9.24
N LEU A 22 -7.77 -5.79 10.39
CA LEU A 22 -7.77 -6.43 11.69
C LEU A 22 -8.90 -7.45 11.82
N ARG A 23 -10.11 -7.12 11.36
CA ARG A 23 -11.25 -8.05 11.38
C ARG A 23 -10.94 -9.29 10.55
N GLN A 24 -10.32 -9.15 9.38
CA GLN A 24 -9.97 -10.27 8.51
C GLN A 24 -8.97 -11.22 9.18
N ILE A 25 -7.91 -10.70 9.81
CA ILE A 25 -6.92 -11.52 10.54
C ILE A 25 -7.59 -12.27 11.70
N VAL A 26 -8.46 -11.59 12.45
CA VAL A 26 -9.10 -12.18 13.63
C VAL A 26 -10.22 -13.16 13.25
N GLN A 27 -10.90 -12.96 12.12
CA GLN A 27 -11.85 -13.92 11.55
C GLN A 27 -11.14 -15.20 11.11
N GLN A 28 -9.97 -15.07 10.49
CA GLN A 28 -9.13 -16.20 10.07
C GLN A 28 -8.73 -17.10 11.25
N ALA A 29 -8.59 -16.55 12.44
CA ALA A 29 -8.35 -17.33 13.65
C ALA A 29 -9.58 -18.12 14.12
N SER A 30 -10.79 -17.67 13.80
CA SER A 30 -12.02 -18.12 14.49
C SER A 30 -12.70 -19.35 13.85
N LEU A 31 -12.77 -19.52 12.52
CA LEU A 31 -13.54 -20.60 11.88
C LEU A 31 -13.13 -20.90 10.41
N SER A 32 -13.20 -22.18 10.04
CA SER A 32 -13.73 -22.77 8.78
C SER A 32 -13.34 -22.22 7.41
N THR A 33 -12.18 -21.60 7.24
CA THR A 33 -11.65 -21.27 5.91
C THR A 33 -10.79 -22.43 5.37
N ASP A 34 -11.00 -22.80 4.10
CA ASP A 34 -10.09 -23.74 3.39
C ASP A 34 -8.67 -23.16 3.28
N ALA A 35 -8.58 -21.82 3.32
CA ALA A 35 -7.35 -21.05 3.40
C ALA A 35 -6.62 -21.30 4.73
N ARG A 36 -5.47 -21.97 4.68
CA ARG A 36 -4.64 -22.22 5.87
C ARG A 36 -3.64 -21.10 6.17
N VAL A 37 -3.36 -20.22 5.20
CA VAL A 37 -2.39 -19.14 5.33
C VAL A 37 -3.00 -17.82 4.87
N LEU A 38 -2.95 -16.82 5.76
CA LEU A 38 -3.24 -15.42 5.43
C LEU A 38 -1.92 -14.68 5.24
N THR A 39 -1.65 -14.25 4.01
CA THR A 39 -0.43 -13.57 3.61
C THR A 39 -0.65 -12.06 3.58
N LEU A 40 0.06 -11.32 4.43
CA LEU A 40 0.01 -9.85 4.48
C LEU A 40 1.17 -9.27 3.68
N LEU A 41 0.84 -8.66 2.54
CA LEU A 41 1.78 -7.99 1.64
C LEU A 41 1.88 -6.52 2.02
N ALA A 42 2.86 -6.17 2.87
CA ALA A 42 2.99 -4.81 3.36
C ALA A 42 3.88 -3.95 2.46
N ALA A 43 3.42 -2.73 2.17
CA ALA A 43 4.33 -1.68 1.76
C ALA A 43 5.31 -1.36 2.91
N PRO A 44 6.54 -0.91 2.61
CA PRO A 44 7.43 -0.38 3.64
C PRO A 44 6.71 0.69 4.47
N ASP A 45 7.06 0.77 5.75
CA ASP A 45 6.57 1.82 6.66
C ASP A 45 5.04 1.92 6.85
N ALA A 46 4.25 0.95 6.35
CA ALA A 46 2.79 0.97 6.39
C ALA A 46 2.15 0.61 7.75
N GLY A 47 2.95 0.09 8.70
CA GLY A 47 2.48 -0.27 10.05
C GLY A 47 1.98 -1.70 10.23
N ALA A 48 2.30 -2.63 9.31
CA ALA A 48 1.84 -4.02 9.37
C ALA A 48 2.30 -4.79 10.65
N SER A 49 3.49 -4.51 11.20
CA SER A 49 3.88 -5.08 12.50
C SER A 49 2.94 -4.67 13.63
N GLU A 50 2.46 -3.42 13.60
CA GLU A 50 1.51 -2.96 14.61
C GLU A 50 0.14 -3.62 14.40
N LEU A 51 -0.30 -3.81 13.15
CA LEU A 51 -1.51 -4.58 12.83
C LEU A 51 -1.47 -6.01 13.40
N LEU A 52 -0.34 -6.71 13.28
CA LEU A 52 -0.18 -8.04 13.88
C LEU A 52 -0.23 -8.01 15.41
N ARG A 53 0.39 -7.02 16.05
CA ARG A 53 0.31 -6.87 17.53
C ARG A 53 -1.10 -6.53 18.01
N GLN A 54 -1.82 -5.68 17.29
CA GLN A 54 -3.24 -5.40 17.56
C GLN A 54 -4.09 -6.67 17.40
N SER A 55 -3.78 -7.50 16.40
CA SER A 55 -4.43 -8.80 16.20
C SER A 55 -4.18 -9.75 17.36
N TYR A 56 -2.93 -9.83 17.84
CA TYR A 56 -2.58 -10.61 19.02
C TYR A 56 -3.36 -10.15 20.25
N ASP A 57 -3.34 -8.85 20.55
CA ASP A 57 -4.06 -8.27 21.69
C ASP A 57 -5.57 -8.53 21.60
N GLN A 58 -6.12 -8.50 20.38
CA GLN A 58 -7.52 -8.84 20.12
C GLN A 58 -7.86 -10.30 20.39
N LEU A 59 -7.04 -11.22 19.89
CA LEU A 59 -7.23 -12.65 20.11
C LEU A 59 -7.03 -13.02 21.58
N PHE A 60 -6.03 -12.44 22.24
CA PHE A 60 -5.74 -12.69 23.65
C PHE A 60 -6.94 -12.30 24.54
N ALA A 61 -7.52 -11.12 24.30
CA ALA A 61 -8.65 -10.64 25.10
C ALA A 61 -9.96 -11.42 24.85
N ARG A 62 -10.15 -12.00 23.66
CA ARG A 62 -11.34 -12.82 23.34
C ARG A 62 -11.41 -14.12 24.14
N ARG A 63 -10.28 -14.62 24.64
CA ARG A 63 -10.19 -15.85 25.44
C ARG A 63 -10.84 -17.06 24.73
N GLY A 64 -10.61 -17.15 23.43
CA GLY A 64 -11.13 -18.22 22.58
C GLY A 64 -10.10 -19.33 22.30
N ASP A 65 -10.49 -20.25 21.44
CA ASP A 65 -9.58 -21.22 20.82
C ASP A 65 -9.58 -20.88 19.32
N PRO A 66 -8.42 -20.70 18.65
CA PRO A 66 -7.04 -20.99 19.04
C PRO A 66 -6.34 -19.96 19.96
N SER A 67 -5.26 -20.40 20.61
CA SER A 67 -4.35 -19.54 21.40
C SER A 67 -3.45 -18.70 20.47
N PRO A 68 -3.41 -17.36 20.59
CA PRO A 68 -2.59 -16.55 19.70
C PRO A 68 -1.10 -16.67 20.05
N PHE A 69 -0.25 -16.62 19.03
CA PHE A 69 1.20 -16.57 19.18
C PHE A 69 1.78 -15.58 18.18
N HIS A 70 2.53 -14.58 18.65
CA HIS A 70 3.18 -13.59 17.80
C HIS A 70 4.70 -13.74 17.87
N PHE A 71 5.34 -13.91 16.71
CA PHE A 71 6.79 -13.93 16.59
C PHE A 71 7.25 -12.94 15.53
N ALA A 72 8.17 -12.05 15.89
CA ALA A 72 8.80 -11.13 14.97
C ALA A 72 10.28 -11.48 14.77
N PHE A 73 10.73 -11.48 13.52
CA PHE A 73 12.15 -11.43 13.22
C PHE A 73 12.73 -10.09 13.69
N GLU A 74 13.98 -10.10 14.14
CA GLU A 74 14.68 -8.91 14.60
C GLU A 74 15.92 -8.66 13.74
N ARG A 75 16.24 -7.39 13.50
CA ARG A 75 17.45 -7.04 12.72
C ARG A 75 18.75 -7.41 13.44
N SER A 76 18.69 -7.56 14.75
CA SER A 76 19.78 -8.04 15.62
C SER A 76 19.98 -9.55 15.56
N ASP A 77 19.08 -10.30 14.92
CA ASP A 77 19.25 -11.74 14.78
C ASP A 77 20.48 -12.03 13.91
N THR A 78 21.44 -12.78 14.47
CA THR A 78 22.73 -13.07 13.83
C THR A 78 22.82 -14.49 13.29
N THR A 79 22.24 -15.47 13.98
CA THR A 79 22.35 -16.89 13.61
C THR A 79 21.01 -17.63 13.71
N ALA A 80 20.85 -18.67 12.89
CA ALA A 80 19.64 -19.50 12.90
C ALA A 80 19.36 -20.16 14.27
N PRO A 81 20.35 -20.70 15.01
CA PRO A 81 20.13 -21.21 16.36
C PRO A 81 19.61 -20.17 17.34
N ASP A 82 20.11 -18.93 17.30
CA ASP A 82 19.65 -17.86 18.20
C ASP A 82 18.18 -17.50 17.93
N ILE A 83 17.80 -17.42 16.66
CA ILE A 83 16.40 -17.26 16.23
C ILE A 83 15.55 -18.43 16.75
N GLY A 84 16.02 -19.66 16.62
CA GLY A 84 15.34 -20.85 17.12
C GLY A 84 15.13 -20.82 18.64
N ARG A 85 16.14 -20.41 19.42
CA ARG A 85 16.06 -20.26 20.88
C ARG A 85 15.05 -19.18 21.27
N ARG A 86 15.11 -18.01 20.62
CA ARG A 86 14.17 -16.90 20.83
C ARG A 86 12.74 -17.32 20.50
N PHE A 87 12.55 -18.00 19.36
CA PHE A 87 11.26 -18.57 18.97
C PHE A 87 10.71 -19.50 20.04
N PHE A 88 11.50 -20.46 20.53
CA PHE A 88 11.08 -21.39 21.58
C PHE A 88 10.67 -20.67 22.87
N GLN A 89 11.50 -19.73 23.35
CA GLN A 89 11.22 -18.99 24.57
C GLN A 89 9.97 -18.12 24.43
N THR A 90 9.86 -17.34 23.36
CA THR A 90 8.68 -16.50 23.08
C THR A 90 7.41 -17.34 22.96
N PHE A 91 7.50 -18.52 22.32
CA PHE A 91 6.37 -19.42 22.13
C PHE A 91 5.83 -19.95 23.46
N LEU A 92 6.69 -20.54 24.30
CA LEU A 92 6.27 -21.04 25.60
C LEU A 92 5.76 -19.91 26.52
N GLN A 93 6.45 -18.77 26.51
CA GLN A 93 6.08 -17.62 27.33
C GLN A 93 4.70 -17.08 26.99
N GLN A 94 4.39 -16.85 25.71
CA GLN A 94 3.07 -16.38 25.29
C GLN A 94 1.99 -17.45 25.50
N TYR A 95 2.30 -18.74 25.30
CA TYR A 95 1.38 -19.83 25.61
C TYR A 95 1.00 -19.83 27.09
N ILE A 96 1.97 -19.79 28.00
CA ILE A 96 1.73 -19.77 29.45
C ILE A 96 0.97 -18.49 29.85
N ALA A 97 1.37 -17.34 29.32
CA ALA A 97 0.68 -16.06 29.54
C ALA A 97 -0.81 -16.15 29.17
N TYR A 98 -1.12 -16.71 28.00
CA TYR A 98 -2.48 -16.90 27.53
C TYR A 98 -3.27 -17.87 28.41
N ARG A 99 -2.69 -19.03 28.74
CA ARG A 99 -3.32 -20.05 29.60
C ARG A 99 -3.63 -19.52 31.00
N ARG A 100 -2.76 -18.69 31.57
CA ARG A 100 -2.96 -18.04 32.89
C ARG A 100 -3.84 -16.80 32.82
N VAL A 101 -4.16 -16.31 31.62
CA VAL A 101 -4.86 -15.04 31.41
C VAL A 101 -4.09 -13.87 32.05
N ASP A 102 -2.76 -13.94 31.99
CA ASP A 102 -1.86 -12.94 32.56
C ASP A 102 -1.00 -12.33 31.44
N PRO A 103 -1.43 -11.19 30.87
CA PRO A 103 -0.71 -10.55 29.78
C PRO A 103 0.66 -10.00 30.20
N SER A 104 0.89 -9.75 31.49
CA SER A 104 2.17 -9.22 31.98
C SER A 104 3.32 -10.19 31.74
N LEU A 105 3.02 -11.49 31.67
CA LEU A 105 3.99 -12.54 31.40
C LEU A 105 4.52 -12.52 29.97
N CYS A 106 3.81 -11.91 29.00
CA CYS A 106 4.25 -11.89 27.59
C CYS A 106 5.57 -11.14 27.36
N LEU A 107 5.90 -10.18 28.22
CA LEU A 107 7.08 -9.31 28.10
C LEU A 107 8.04 -9.42 29.30
N ALA A 108 7.70 -10.25 30.30
CA ALA A 108 8.54 -10.46 31.47
C ALA A 108 9.85 -11.18 31.11
N PRO A 109 10.99 -10.83 31.75
CA PRO A 109 12.27 -11.50 31.50
C PRO A 109 12.31 -12.85 32.25
N LEU A 110 11.58 -13.85 31.75
CA LEU A 110 11.42 -15.16 32.38
C LEU A 110 12.43 -16.18 31.83
N THR A 111 13.00 -17.00 32.73
CA THR A 111 13.81 -18.17 32.38
C THR A 111 12.92 -19.38 32.08
N LEU A 112 13.49 -20.44 31.49
CA LEU A 112 12.74 -21.70 31.28
C LEU A 112 12.27 -22.34 32.59
N HIS A 113 13.01 -22.14 33.68
CA HIS A 113 12.61 -22.61 35.01
C HIS A 113 11.37 -21.87 35.50
N ASP A 114 11.36 -20.53 35.41
CA ASP A 114 10.21 -19.71 35.78
C ASP A 114 8.97 -20.09 34.96
N LEU A 115 9.14 -20.34 33.66
CA LEU A 115 8.05 -20.78 32.78
C LEU A 115 7.47 -22.14 33.20
N LEU A 116 8.31 -23.08 33.64
CA LEU A 116 7.84 -24.38 34.14
C LEU A 116 7.06 -24.23 35.45
N GLU A 117 7.52 -23.39 36.37
CA GLU A 117 6.80 -23.10 37.63
C GLU A 117 5.45 -22.39 37.39
N LEU A 118 5.39 -21.55 36.36
CA LEU A 118 4.17 -20.86 35.95
C LEU A 118 3.22 -21.75 35.13
N ALA A 119 3.64 -22.94 34.68
CA ALA A 119 2.77 -23.83 33.93
C ALA A 119 1.56 -24.28 34.78
N LEU A 120 0.36 -24.28 34.18
CA LEU A 120 -0.83 -24.82 34.86
C LEU A 120 -0.67 -26.34 35.05
N PRO A 121 -1.28 -26.95 36.09
CA PRO A 121 -1.20 -28.39 36.30
C PRO A 121 -1.62 -29.23 35.08
N SER A 122 -2.58 -28.75 34.28
CA SER A 122 -3.05 -29.40 33.05
C SER A 122 -2.05 -29.38 31.89
N ASP A 123 -1.04 -28.51 31.96
CA ASP A 123 -0.06 -28.28 30.89
C ASP A 123 1.38 -28.58 31.37
N TYR A 124 1.59 -28.86 32.67
CA TYR A 124 2.91 -29.04 33.29
C TYR A 124 3.73 -30.14 32.62
N GLU A 125 3.17 -31.35 32.44
CA GLU A 125 3.88 -32.47 31.82
C GLU A 125 4.31 -32.15 30.38
N LEU A 126 3.42 -31.52 29.60
CA LEU A 126 3.70 -31.09 28.24
C LEU A 126 4.85 -30.08 28.23
N VAL A 127 4.75 -29.02 29.04
CA VAL A 127 5.78 -27.97 29.12
C VAL A 127 7.12 -28.53 29.57
N ASN A 128 7.14 -29.40 30.60
CA ASN A 128 8.36 -30.04 31.07
C ASN A 128 9.02 -30.87 29.97
N SER A 129 8.24 -31.69 29.26
CA SER A 129 8.74 -32.53 28.17
C SER A 129 9.35 -31.71 27.02
N LEU A 130 8.77 -30.53 26.72
CA LEU A 130 9.29 -29.62 25.70
C LEU A 130 10.60 -28.98 26.12
N ILE A 131 10.72 -28.57 27.40
CA ILE A 131 11.96 -28.00 27.94
C ILE A 131 13.08 -29.05 27.97
N GLU A 132 12.80 -30.27 28.42
CA GLU A 132 13.77 -31.37 28.41
C GLU A 132 14.21 -31.74 26.98
N ALA A 133 13.28 -31.79 26.04
CA ALA A 133 13.61 -32.01 24.63
C ALA A 133 14.46 -30.86 24.05
N PHE A 134 14.10 -29.61 24.33
CA PHE A 134 14.87 -28.44 23.92
C PHE A 134 16.31 -28.49 24.42
N GLN A 135 16.52 -28.86 25.69
CA GLN A 135 17.85 -28.99 26.28
C GLN A 135 18.69 -30.09 25.61
N ARG A 136 18.06 -31.23 25.25
CA ARG A 136 18.74 -32.32 24.54
C ARG A 136 19.16 -31.93 23.12
N GLU A 137 18.32 -31.20 22.40
CA GLU A 137 18.60 -30.83 21.00
C GLU A 137 19.63 -29.69 20.85
N GLN A 138 20.08 -29.05 21.95
CA GLN A 138 21.09 -27.98 21.88
C GLN A 138 22.46 -28.44 21.36
N VAL A 139 22.71 -29.75 21.27
CA VAL A 139 23.97 -30.32 20.79
C VAL A 139 24.15 -30.13 19.27
N SER A 140 23.04 -30.06 18.51
CA SER A 140 23.07 -29.87 17.05
C SER A 140 22.26 -28.64 16.65
N SER A 141 22.91 -27.67 16.01
CA SER A 141 22.28 -26.43 15.54
C SER A 141 21.07 -26.69 14.64
N GLU A 142 21.16 -27.65 13.71
CA GLU A 142 20.06 -27.98 12.80
C GLU A 142 18.89 -28.67 13.49
N ASN A 143 19.20 -29.61 14.39
CA ASN A 143 18.15 -30.29 15.16
C ASN A 143 17.44 -29.29 16.08
N LEU A 144 18.19 -28.38 16.72
CA LEU A 144 17.63 -27.34 17.58
C LEU A 144 16.63 -26.49 16.81
N VAL A 145 17.01 -25.96 15.64
CA VAL A 145 16.08 -25.09 14.90
C VAL A 145 14.87 -25.86 14.39
N THR A 146 15.07 -27.07 13.86
CA THR A 146 13.97 -27.94 13.42
C THR A 146 13.02 -28.25 14.57
N PHE A 147 13.56 -28.55 15.75
CA PHE A 147 12.79 -28.77 16.96
C PHE A 147 11.98 -27.52 17.34
N CYS A 148 12.61 -26.35 17.41
CA CYS A 148 11.95 -25.10 17.77
C CYS A 148 10.82 -24.74 16.78
N PHE A 149 11.05 -24.87 15.48
CA PHE A 149 10.03 -24.54 14.46
C PHE A 149 8.88 -25.56 14.42
N SER A 150 9.08 -26.76 14.97
CA SER A 150 8.03 -27.79 15.10
C SER A 150 7.12 -27.62 16.33
N LEU A 151 7.40 -26.68 17.24
CA LEU A 151 6.59 -26.47 18.45
C LEU A 151 5.09 -26.28 18.16
N PRO A 152 4.72 -25.48 17.15
CA PRO A 152 3.32 -25.29 16.80
C PRO A 152 2.58 -26.62 16.55
N HIS A 153 3.21 -27.51 15.78
CA HIS A 153 2.70 -28.83 15.47
C HIS A 153 2.60 -29.71 16.72
N ARG A 154 3.61 -29.69 17.60
CA ARG A 154 3.62 -30.51 18.82
C ARG A 154 2.49 -30.14 19.78
N LEU A 155 2.21 -28.84 19.97
CA LEU A 155 1.08 -28.40 20.79
C LEU A 155 -0.26 -28.81 20.17
N THR A 156 -0.39 -28.66 18.86
CA THR A 156 -1.61 -29.06 18.13
C THR A 156 -1.85 -30.57 18.25
N ALA A 157 -0.80 -31.39 18.14
CA ALA A 157 -0.87 -32.83 18.35
C ALA A 157 -1.26 -33.21 19.79
N ALA A 158 -0.94 -32.37 20.77
CA ALA A 158 -1.40 -32.50 22.17
C ALA A 158 -2.81 -31.91 22.40
N GLY A 159 -3.55 -31.57 21.33
CA GLY A 159 -4.92 -31.04 21.42
C GLY A 159 -5.00 -29.56 21.83
N ARG A 160 -3.92 -28.79 21.66
CA ARG A 160 -3.89 -27.34 21.92
C ARG A 160 -3.82 -26.59 20.59
N ARG A 161 -4.93 -25.98 20.16
CA ARG A 161 -4.92 -25.18 18.92
C ARG A 161 -4.27 -23.83 19.15
N ILE A 162 -3.55 -23.38 18.15
CA ILE A 162 -2.77 -22.15 18.17
C ILE A 162 -2.95 -21.40 16.85
N PHE A 163 -2.75 -20.09 16.90
CA PHE A 163 -2.79 -19.22 15.72
C PHE A 163 -1.53 -18.38 15.66
N PRO A 164 -0.53 -18.81 14.86
CA PRO A 164 0.69 -18.06 14.66
C PRO A 164 0.47 -16.78 13.84
N LEU A 165 1.02 -15.68 14.34
CA LEU A 165 1.15 -14.36 13.72
C LEU A 165 2.66 -14.15 13.52
N ILE A 166 3.16 -14.40 12.30
CA ILE A 166 4.59 -14.34 11.98
C ILE A 166 4.91 -13.00 11.30
N ASP A 167 5.73 -12.16 11.95
CA ASP A 167 6.17 -10.86 11.47
C ASP A 167 7.59 -10.95 10.89
N CYS A 168 7.67 -10.98 9.56
CA CYS A 168 8.89 -10.99 8.76
C CYS A 168 9.29 -9.58 8.25
N LEU A 169 8.72 -8.48 8.76
CA LEU A 169 9.00 -7.13 8.24
C LEU A 169 10.40 -6.61 8.57
N ALA A 170 11.03 -7.15 9.61
CA ALA A 170 12.40 -6.83 9.97
C ALA A 170 13.43 -7.77 9.32
N LEU A 171 12.97 -8.75 8.53
CA LEU A 171 13.82 -9.72 7.86
C LEU A 171 14.77 -8.99 6.89
N ARG A 172 16.04 -9.36 6.90
CA ARG A 172 16.99 -8.82 5.93
C ARG A 172 16.69 -9.47 4.56
N PRO A 173 16.80 -8.72 3.46
CA PRO A 173 16.53 -9.24 2.11
C PRO A 173 17.71 -10.09 1.60
N PHE A 174 18.19 -11.01 2.43
CA PHE A 174 19.32 -11.89 2.13
C PHE A 174 18.82 -13.34 2.08
N ARG A 175 19.35 -14.10 1.11
CA ARG A 175 18.86 -15.46 0.83
C ARG A 175 18.83 -16.37 2.07
N ASP A 176 19.84 -16.31 2.93
CA ASP A 176 19.90 -17.18 4.11
C ASP A 176 18.80 -16.85 5.14
N ASP A 177 18.53 -15.56 5.38
CA ASP A 177 17.48 -15.12 6.29
C ASP A 177 16.09 -15.44 5.72
N VAL A 178 15.90 -15.22 4.43
CA VAL A 178 14.66 -15.58 3.71
C VAL A 178 14.43 -17.09 3.74
N ALA A 179 15.46 -17.90 3.48
CA ALA A 179 15.37 -19.36 3.54
C ALA A 179 15.02 -19.85 4.95
N LEU A 180 15.58 -19.22 5.99
CA LEU A 180 15.26 -19.56 7.37
C LEU A 180 13.81 -19.21 7.73
N ALA A 181 13.34 -18.02 7.34
CA ALA A 181 11.96 -17.61 7.55
C ALA A 181 10.98 -18.48 6.77
N HIS A 182 11.31 -18.83 5.52
CA HIS A 182 10.57 -19.80 4.73
C HIS A 182 10.51 -21.16 5.44
N ARG A 183 11.62 -21.65 6.00
CA ARG A 183 11.63 -22.91 6.77
C ARG A 183 10.68 -22.87 7.98
N LEU A 184 10.62 -21.76 8.71
CA LEU A 184 9.67 -21.58 9.81
C LEU A 184 8.23 -21.63 9.32
N VAL A 185 7.90 -20.82 8.29
CA VAL A 185 6.55 -20.74 7.72
C VAL A 185 6.14 -22.11 7.16
N ALA A 186 7.02 -22.78 6.42
CA ALA A 186 6.80 -24.12 5.90
C ALA A 186 6.56 -25.15 7.00
N ALA A 187 7.33 -25.13 8.09
CA ALA A 187 7.11 -26.05 9.20
C ALA A 187 5.70 -25.93 9.80
N ILE A 188 5.17 -24.70 9.89
CA ILE A 188 3.80 -24.43 10.38
C ILE A 188 2.76 -24.81 9.32
N GLY A 189 2.98 -24.43 8.06
CA GLY A 189 2.04 -24.66 6.95
C GLY A 189 1.82 -26.15 6.66
N HIS A 190 2.90 -26.95 6.61
CA HIS A 190 2.80 -28.39 6.40
C HIS A 190 2.08 -29.13 7.53
N ALA A 191 2.09 -28.56 8.74
CA ALA A 191 1.32 -29.09 9.88
C ALA A 191 -0.19 -28.81 9.77
N GLY A 192 -0.63 -28.05 8.75
CA GLY A 192 -2.02 -27.69 8.53
C GLY A 192 -2.56 -26.67 9.53
N ILE A 193 -1.68 -25.93 10.21
CA ILE A 193 -2.06 -24.95 11.24
C ILE A 193 -2.41 -23.62 10.57
N PRO A 194 -3.63 -23.07 10.81
CA PRO A 194 -3.98 -21.73 10.35
C PRO A 194 -3.03 -20.67 10.90
N MET A 195 -2.50 -19.80 10.04
CA MET A 195 -1.59 -18.73 10.44
C MET A 195 -1.77 -17.45 9.62
N ALA A 196 -1.28 -16.33 10.16
CA ALA A 196 -1.05 -15.10 9.41
C ALA A 196 0.46 -14.80 9.34
N VAL A 197 0.95 -14.46 8.15
CA VAL A 197 2.36 -14.13 7.90
C VAL A 197 2.44 -12.77 7.22
N ALA A 198 3.16 -11.82 7.82
CA ALA A 198 3.37 -10.50 7.24
C ALA A 198 4.84 -10.27 6.88
N GLY A 199 5.07 -9.60 5.75
CA GLY A 199 6.40 -9.17 5.35
C GLY A 199 6.33 -8.11 4.26
N LEU A 200 7.49 -7.64 3.82
CA LEU A 200 7.55 -6.65 2.74
C LEU A 200 7.05 -7.29 1.45
N ARG A 201 6.10 -6.64 0.77
CA ARG A 201 5.34 -7.22 -0.36
C ARG A 201 6.21 -7.79 -1.49
N ARG A 202 7.37 -7.18 -1.75
CA ARG A 202 8.33 -7.61 -2.80
C ARG A 202 9.23 -8.77 -2.38
N GLN A 203 9.21 -9.17 -1.11
CA GLN A 203 9.94 -10.31 -0.56
C GLN A 203 9.02 -11.51 -0.28
N MET A 204 7.72 -11.27 -0.11
CA MET A 204 6.77 -12.28 0.36
C MET A 204 6.58 -13.46 -0.60
N ILE A 205 6.76 -13.26 -1.91
CA ILE A 205 6.64 -14.34 -2.91
C ILE A 205 7.63 -15.47 -2.60
N GLU A 206 8.89 -15.16 -2.31
CA GLU A 206 9.91 -16.16 -1.96
C GLU A 206 9.60 -16.86 -0.63
N LEU A 207 8.99 -16.15 0.32
CA LEU A 207 8.65 -16.71 1.64
C LEU A 207 7.50 -17.73 1.57
N ILE A 208 6.53 -17.53 0.67
CA ILE A 208 5.33 -18.36 0.56
C ILE A 208 5.42 -19.42 -0.54
N GLN A 209 6.44 -19.35 -1.40
CA GLN A 209 6.64 -20.29 -2.51
C GLN A 209 6.69 -21.75 -1.99
N GLY A 210 5.95 -22.66 -2.64
CA GLY A 210 5.94 -24.08 -2.28
C GLY A 210 5.00 -24.46 -1.12
N LEU A 211 4.29 -23.51 -0.51
CA LEU A 211 3.17 -23.78 0.40
C LEU A 211 1.88 -24.20 -0.33
N GLU A 212 1.86 -24.11 -1.67
CA GLU A 212 0.71 -24.40 -2.54
C GLU A 212 0.49 -25.90 -2.82
N ASN A 213 1.21 -26.79 -2.13
CA ASN A 213 1.12 -28.24 -2.35
C ASN A 213 -0.13 -28.85 -1.69
N GLY A 214 -1.27 -28.67 -2.34
CA GLY A 214 -2.54 -29.33 -2.03
C GLY A 214 -3.71 -28.62 -2.71
N ALA A 215 -4.49 -29.36 -3.51
CA ALA A 215 -5.51 -28.88 -4.46
C ALA A 215 -6.71 -28.08 -3.89
N SER A 216 -6.62 -27.45 -2.71
CA SER A 216 -7.74 -26.68 -2.13
C SER A 216 -7.36 -25.62 -1.07
N ALA A 217 -6.07 -25.34 -0.80
CA ALA A 217 -5.73 -24.30 0.17
C ALA A 217 -5.57 -22.93 -0.53
N ALA A 218 -6.67 -22.21 -0.72
CA ALA A 218 -6.62 -20.84 -1.24
C ALA A 218 -5.83 -19.95 -0.26
N ASN A 219 -4.62 -19.52 -0.60
CA ASN A 219 -3.93 -18.52 0.23
C ASN A 219 -4.70 -17.20 0.17
N LEU A 220 -5.15 -16.69 1.31
CA LEU A 220 -5.82 -15.39 1.35
C LEU A 220 -4.74 -14.30 1.39
N VAL A 221 -4.81 -13.35 0.47
CA VAL A 221 -3.84 -12.26 0.38
C VAL A 221 -4.48 -10.97 0.91
N LEU A 222 -3.76 -10.25 1.76
CA LEU A 222 -4.15 -8.96 2.31
C LEU A 222 -3.05 -7.94 2.01
N HIS A 223 -3.39 -6.90 1.25
CA HIS A 223 -2.46 -5.82 0.93
C HIS A 223 -2.49 -4.76 2.03
N VAL A 224 -1.33 -4.50 2.66
CA VAL A 224 -1.19 -3.44 3.67
C VAL A 224 -0.45 -2.26 3.05
N ASP A 225 -1.19 -1.40 2.37
CA ASP A 225 -0.67 -0.16 1.78
C ASP A 225 -0.50 0.95 2.83
N LYS A 226 0.03 2.12 2.44
CA LYS A 226 0.09 3.29 3.33
C LYS A 226 -1.31 3.76 3.72
N LEU A 227 -1.42 4.61 4.75
CA LEU A 227 -2.71 5.07 5.24
C LEU A 227 -3.44 5.93 4.19
N SER A 228 -4.76 5.99 4.27
CA SER A 228 -5.53 7.03 3.58
C SER A 228 -5.23 8.41 4.17
N ASP A 229 -5.54 9.47 3.43
CA ASP A 229 -5.34 10.85 3.91
C ASP A 229 -6.10 11.11 5.22
N ASP A 230 -7.36 10.65 5.34
CA ASP A 230 -8.15 10.80 6.56
C ASP A 230 -7.54 10.05 7.75
N SER A 231 -7.14 8.79 7.54
CA SER A 231 -6.54 8.00 8.62
C SER A 231 -5.19 8.57 9.06
N ALA A 232 -4.38 9.06 8.12
CA ALA A 232 -3.11 9.70 8.42
C ALA A 232 -3.29 11.03 9.17
N ARG A 233 -4.32 11.84 8.85
CA ARG A 233 -4.66 13.04 9.64
C ARG A 233 -4.99 12.71 11.08
N ARG A 234 -5.82 11.69 11.31
CA ARG A 234 -6.17 11.24 12.67
C ARG A 234 -4.94 10.77 13.44
N VAL A 235 -4.01 10.08 12.79
CA VAL A 235 -2.72 9.72 13.39
C VAL A 235 -1.93 10.97 13.80
N VAL A 236 -1.84 11.99 12.92
CA VAL A 236 -1.17 13.26 13.26
C VAL A 236 -1.86 13.94 14.45
N ASP A 237 -3.19 14.07 14.43
CA ASP A 237 -3.94 14.76 15.47
C ASP A 237 -3.77 14.09 16.85
N VAL A 238 -3.84 12.75 16.91
CA VAL A 238 -3.62 12.00 18.15
C VAL A 238 -2.19 12.12 18.65
N LEU A 239 -1.20 12.00 17.75
CA LEU A 239 0.20 12.11 18.15
C LEU A 239 0.56 13.53 18.58
N ALA A 240 0.06 14.55 17.88
CA ALA A 240 0.24 15.96 18.24
C ALA A 240 -0.38 16.25 19.61
N GLY A 241 -1.61 15.78 19.87
CA GLY A 241 -2.24 15.91 21.18
C GLY A 241 -1.46 15.19 22.29
N ARG A 242 -1.01 13.95 22.05
CA ARG A 242 -0.21 13.18 23.01
C ARG A 242 1.13 13.84 23.33
N TYR A 243 1.76 14.45 22.34
CA TYR A 243 3.07 15.08 22.47
C TYR A 243 2.99 16.57 22.81
N GLU A 244 1.78 17.11 23.02
CA GLU A 244 1.53 18.51 23.34
C GLU A 244 2.11 19.46 22.28
N ILE A 245 2.01 19.08 21.01
CA ILE A 245 2.48 19.87 19.86
C ILE A 245 1.29 20.62 19.28
N GLU A 246 1.37 21.95 19.24
CA GLU A 246 0.35 22.74 18.55
C GLU A 246 0.51 22.62 17.03
N MET A 247 -0.59 22.28 16.34
CA MET A 247 -0.67 22.19 14.88
C MET A 247 -1.96 22.85 14.38
N ASN A 248 -1.95 23.33 13.14
CA ASN A 248 -3.17 23.72 12.45
C ASN A 248 -3.43 22.78 11.27
N GLU A 249 -4.63 22.88 10.69
CA GLU A 249 -5.05 22.01 9.59
C GLU A 249 -4.08 22.04 8.39
N PRO A 250 -3.61 23.20 7.90
CA PRO A 250 -2.63 23.24 6.82
C PRO A 250 -1.32 22.53 7.14
N THR A 251 -0.79 22.65 8.36
CA THR A 251 0.47 22.00 8.73
C THR A 251 0.31 20.51 9.02
N ARG A 252 -0.83 20.09 9.57
CA ARG A 252 -1.22 18.67 9.67
C ARG A 252 -1.23 18.02 8.29
N ASP A 253 -1.94 18.64 7.35
CA ASP A 253 -2.10 18.13 6.01
C ASP A 253 -0.77 18.11 5.25
N LEU A 254 0.06 19.13 5.44
CA LEU A 254 1.42 19.16 4.91
C LEU A 254 2.25 17.99 5.43
N THR A 255 2.22 17.71 6.73
CA THR A 255 2.91 16.56 7.33
C THR A 255 2.45 15.25 6.69
N VAL A 256 1.13 15.05 6.51
CA VAL A 256 0.58 13.85 5.87
C VAL A 256 1.10 13.68 4.44
N GLN A 257 1.00 14.73 3.61
CA GLN A 257 1.41 14.66 2.21
C GLN A 257 2.93 14.53 2.07
N GLN A 258 3.69 15.32 2.81
CA GLN A 258 5.13 15.33 2.74
C GLN A 258 5.74 14.01 3.18
N LEU A 259 5.16 13.35 4.18
CA LEU A 259 5.62 12.05 4.67
C LEU A 259 4.93 10.87 3.98
N ASN A 260 4.27 11.12 2.84
CA ASN A 260 3.62 10.11 2.00
C ASN A 260 2.70 9.16 2.79
N ARG A 261 1.91 9.72 3.72
CA ARG A 261 0.92 8.98 4.54
C ARG A 261 1.53 7.79 5.33
N SER A 262 2.82 7.87 5.63
CA SER A 262 3.55 6.86 6.37
C SER A 262 3.35 7.01 7.88
N PRO A 263 2.68 6.07 8.57
CA PRO A 263 2.53 6.17 10.03
C PRO A 263 3.88 6.17 10.75
N VAL A 264 4.89 5.46 10.23
CA VAL A 264 6.23 5.42 10.83
C VAL A 264 6.93 6.77 10.68
N LEU A 265 6.98 7.35 9.48
CA LEU A 265 7.68 8.63 9.28
C LEU A 265 6.95 9.77 10.00
N ILE A 266 5.61 9.77 10.03
CA ILE A 266 4.80 10.73 10.79
C ILE A 266 5.17 10.66 12.28
N ALA A 267 5.22 9.45 12.85
CA ALA A 267 5.60 9.28 14.25
C ALA A 267 7.02 9.75 14.54
N GLU A 268 7.99 9.47 13.65
CA GLU A 268 9.38 9.91 13.83
C GLU A 268 9.50 11.45 13.80
N LEU A 269 8.83 12.14 12.87
CA LEU A 269 8.86 13.61 12.80
C LEU A 269 8.20 14.27 14.02
N LEU A 270 7.02 13.79 14.44
CA LEU A 270 6.33 14.34 15.61
C LEU A 270 7.07 14.03 16.92
N GLN A 271 7.74 12.89 17.01
CA GLN A 271 8.61 12.61 18.15
C GLN A 271 9.82 13.56 18.17
N SER A 272 10.38 13.93 17.00
CA SER A 272 11.41 14.97 16.93
C SER A 272 10.86 16.34 17.37
N ALA A 273 9.66 16.72 16.93
CA ALA A 273 9.01 17.97 17.36
C ALA A 273 8.84 18.04 18.88
N ARG A 274 8.45 16.92 19.50
CA ARG A 274 8.34 16.80 20.96
C ARG A 274 9.70 16.99 21.64
N GLU A 275 10.73 16.33 21.14
CA GLU A 275 12.09 16.39 21.71
C GLU A 275 12.69 17.79 21.62
N THR A 276 12.34 18.55 20.58
CA THR A 276 12.79 19.93 20.39
C THR A 276 11.81 20.97 20.96
N GLY A 277 10.67 20.57 21.53
CA GLY A 277 9.62 21.47 22.02
C GLY A 277 9.10 22.43 20.96
N THR A 278 9.01 21.98 19.70
CA THR A 278 8.68 22.83 18.55
C THR A 278 7.23 22.69 18.12
N ASN A 279 6.45 23.76 18.26
CA ASN A 279 5.10 23.83 17.70
C ASN A 279 5.15 23.95 16.18
N LEU A 280 4.23 23.25 15.50
CA LEU A 280 4.18 23.14 14.05
C LEU A 280 2.99 23.93 13.50
N THR A 281 2.91 25.21 13.84
CA THR A 281 1.80 26.11 13.46
C THR A 281 2.07 26.91 12.18
N SER A 282 3.24 26.75 11.55
CA SER A 282 3.56 27.39 10.27
C SER A 282 4.37 26.46 9.37
N PHE A 283 4.30 26.67 8.06
CA PHE A 283 5.16 25.96 7.11
C PHE A 283 6.65 26.16 7.41
N LEU A 284 7.04 27.34 7.89
CA LEU A 284 8.43 27.60 8.29
C LEU A 284 8.88 26.71 9.44
N ALA A 285 8.07 26.58 10.49
CA ALA A 285 8.37 25.71 11.61
C ALA A 285 8.44 24.24 11.18
N CYS A 286 7.47 23.79 10.38
CA CYS A 286 7.43 22.41 9.85
C CYS A 286 8.67 22.09 9.03
N GLN A 287 9.02 22.96 8.07
CA GLN A 287 10.15 22.70 7.19
C GLN A 287 11.50 22.82 7.88
N ARG A 288 11.65 23.71 8.87
CA ARG A 288 12.88 23.78 9.68
C ARG A 288 13.10 22.48 10.42
N LEU A 289 12.10 22.01 11.16
CA LEU A 289 12.19 20.74 11.88
C LEU A 289 12.46 19.58 10.91
N TYR A 290 11.73 19.50 9.81
CA TYR A 290 11.91 18.47 8.80
C TYR A 290 13.33 18.43 8.23
N VAL A 291 13.89 19.59 7.87
CA VAL A 291 15.26 19.68 7.35
C VAL A 291 16.27 19.31 8.42
N ASP A 292 16.11 19.79 9.65
CA ASP A 292 16.98 19.41 10.77
C ASP A 292 16.94 17.88 11.01
N ASP A 293 15.76 17.29 10.88
CA ASP A 293 15.54 15.86 11.07
C ASP A 293 16.14 14.99 9.96
N LEU A 294 16.13 15.48 8.71
CA LEU A 294 16.88 14.89 7.59
C LEU A 294 18.40 15.03 7.75
N MET A 295 18.86 16.12 8.37
CA MET A 295 20.30 16.43 8.51
C MET A 295 20.95 15.72 9.70
N GLY A 296 20.18 15.32 10.70
CA GLY A 296 20.72 14.75 11.94
C GLY A 296 19.73 14.02 12.85
N GLY A 297 18.43 14.03 12.55
CA GLY A 297 17.41 13.55 13.47
C GLY A 297 16.89 12.13 13.17
N ARG A 298 15.60 11.92 13.40
CA ARG A 298 14.94 10.61 13.38
C ARG A 298 14.70 10.09 11.96
N LEU A 299 14.27 10.95 11.04
CA LEU A 299 14.14 10.63 9.61
C LEU A 299 15.48 10.21 9.01
N LYS A 300 16.57 10.94 9.32
CA LYS A 300 17.92 10.53 8.94
C LYS A 300 18.26 9.13 9.44
N ARG A 301 18.07 8.88 10.74
CA ARG A 301 18.33 7.57 11.36
C ARG A 301 17.48 6.46 10.74
N TYR A 302 16.23 6.75 10.37
CA TYR A 302 15.37 5.81 9.68
C TYR A 302 15.97 5.39 8.33
N PHE A 303 16.30 6.34 7.46
CA PHE A 303 16.84 6.04 6.14
C PHE A 303 18.26 5.49 6.18
N ASP A 304 19.11 5.97 7.09
CA ASP A 304 20.44 5.39 7.31
C ASP A 304 20.34 3.91 7.63
N ARG A 305 19.43 3.51 8.54
CA ARG A 305 19.21 2.09 8.85
C ARG A 305 18.77 1.27 7.64
N VAL A 306 18.07 1.86 6.67
CA VAL A 306 17.68 1.16 5.44
C VAL A 306 18.87 1.09 4.48
N VAL A 307 19.60 2.19 4.28
CA VAL A 307 20.79 2.23 3.41
C VAL A 307 21.90 1.33 3.92
N ASP A 308 22.11 1.27 5.24
CA ASP A 308 23.12 0.40 5.87
C ASP A 308 22.79 -1.09 5.70
N LEU A 309 21.49 -1.45 5.63
CA LEU A 309 21.07 -2.81 5.26
C LEU A 309 21.42 -3.16 3.82
N VAL A 310 21.31 -2.18 2.91
CA VAL A 310 21.64 -2.37 1.49
C VAL A 310 23.16 -2.48 1.32
N SER A 311 23.92 -1.51 1.84
CA SER A 311 25.37 -1.41 1.67
C SER A 311 26.08 -1.04 2.98
N ALA A 312 26.79 -2.01 3.56
CA ALA A 312 27.57 -1.80 4.78
C ALA A 312 28.94 -1.12 4.52
N GLY A 313 29.48 -1.22 3.31
CA GLY A 313 30.78 -0.64 2.96
C GLY A 313 30.69 0.85 2.64
N ALA A 314 31.49 1.70 3.31
CA ALA A 314 31.44 3.16 3.13
C ALA A 314 31.69 3.62 1.68
N GLN A 315 32.62 2.98 0.97
CA GLN A 315 32.92 3.31 -0.42
C GLN A 315 31.78 2.88 -1.37
N THR A 316 31.23 1.70 -1.16
CA THR A 316 30.07 1.18 -1.90
C THR A 316 28.86 2.06 -1.67
N ARG A 317 28.58 2.44 -0.42
CA ARG A 317 27.51 3.37 -0.02
C ARG A 317 27.65 4.70 -0.74
N ARG A 318 28.84 5.32 -0.72
CA ARG A 318 29.09 6.59 -1.42
C ARG A 318 28.83 6.49 -2.92
N THR A 319 29.23 5.39 -3.55
CA THR A 319 29.04 5.15 -4.98
C THR A 319 27.56 4.88 -5.30
N LEU A 320 26.86 4.14 -4.44
CA LEU A 320 25.44 3.87 -4.55
C LEU A 320 24.61 5.16 -4.41
N LEU A 321 24.89 6.01 -3.42
CA LEU A 321 24.22 7.31 -3.27
C LEU A 321 24.41 8.21 -4.50
N ARG A 322 25.61 8.18 -5.11
CA ARG A 322 25.87 8.88 -6.38
C ARG A 322 24.96 8.36 -7.50
N LEU A 323 24.89 7.05 -7.69
CA LEU A 323 24.07 6.42 -8.73
C LEU A 323 22.58 6.68 -8.55
N LEU A 324 22.10 6.52 -7.32
CA LEU A 324 20.72 6.81 -6.95
C LEU A 324 20.37 8.28 -7.25
N HIS A 325 21.24 9.21 -6.85
CA HIS A 325 20.99 10.63 -7.07
C HIS A 325 20.99 10.98 -8.56
N GLU A 326 21.99 10.56 -9.33
CA GLU A 326 22.05 10.80 -10.77
C GLU A 326 20.83 10.22 -11.50
N SER A 327 20.40 9.02 -11.11
CA SER A 327 19.20 8.39 -11.68
C SER A 327 17.94 9.15 -11.28
N SER A 328 17.85 9.64 -10.04
CA SER A 328 16.69 10.42 -9.56
C SER A 328 16.55 11.79 -10.23
N VAL A 329 17.63 12.36 -10.78
CA VAL A 329 17.61 13.66 -11.47
C VAL A 329 17.42 13.51 -12.98
N SER A 330 17.57 12.29 -13.53
CA SER A 330 17.30 12.02 -14.94
C SER A 330 15.81 12.19 -15.28
N GLU A 331 15.51 12.63 -16.50
CA GLU A 331 14.13 12.90 -16.95
C GLU A 331 13.21 11.68 -16.81
N THR A 332 13.74 10.48 -17.01
CA THR A 332 12.98 9.23 -16.96
C THR A 332 13.04 8.55 -15.60
N HIS A 333 13.84 9.07 -14.66
CA HIS A 333 14.21 8.41 -13.40
C HIS A 333 14.81 6.99 -13.56
N LYS A 334 15.16 6.60 -14.80
CA LYS A 334 15.58 5.25 -15.18
C LYS A 334 17.05 5.22 -15.55
N SER A 335 17.69 4.09 -15.28
CA SER A 335 19.08 3.85 -15.63
C SER A 335 19.32 2.38 -15.94
N SER A 336 20.31 2.09 -16.80
CA SER A 336 20.65 0.71 -17.14
C SER A 336 21.24 -0.05 -15.95
N LEU A 337 20.72 -1.25 -15.71
CA LEU A 337 21.21 -2.17 -14.67
C LEU A 337 22.68 -2.56 -14.92
N TRP A 338 23.06 -2.75 -16.19
CA TRP A 338 24.45 -3.05 -16.55
C TRP A 338 25.39 -1.87 -16.27
N ALA A 339 24.95 -0.64 -16.54
CA ALA A 339 25.73 0.56 -16.22
C ALA A 339 25.97 0.68 -14.71
N TRP A 340 24.95 0.38 -13.89
CA TRP A 340 25.08 0.33 -12.44
C TRP A 340 26.05 -0.76 -11.99
N LYS A 341 25.96 -1.98 -12.53
CA LYS A 341 26.89 -3.08 -12.21
C LYS A 341 28.34 -2.69 -12.47
N LYS A 342 28.62 -2.09 -13.64
CA LYS A 342 29.96 -1.63 -14.00
C LYS A 342 30.48 -0.52 -13.08
N ARG A 343 29.62 0.41 -12.66
CA ARG A 343 30.01 1.56 -11.84
C ARG A 343 30.15 1.22 -10.36
N LEU A 344 29.32 0.32 -9.83
CA LEU A 344 29.46 -0.17 -8.46
C LEU A 344 30.69 -1.06 -8.29
N GLY A 345 31.10 -1.78 -9.35
CA GLY A 345 32.30 -2.62 -9.32
C GLY A 345 32.20 -3.82 -8.38
N LEU A 346 30.97 -4.23 -8.05
CA LEU A 346 30.70 -5.35 -7.14
C LEU A 346 30.70 -6.68 -7.90
N ALA A 347 31.00 -7.76 -7.18
CA ALA A 347 30.79 -9.11 -7.70
C ALA A 347 29.29 -9.34 -7.99
N ALA A 348 28.98 -10.20 -8.96
CA ALA A 348 27.59 -10.48 -9.35
C ALA A 348 26.64 -10.79 -8.17
N PRO A 349 26.95 -11.69 -7.23
CA PRO A 349 26.03 -11.99 -6.12
C PRO A 349 25.86 -10.82 -5.15
N GLU A 350 26.90 -10.00 -4.95
CA GLU A 350 26.80 -8.82 -4.09
C GLU A 350 26.01 -7.70 -4.76
N PHE A 351 26.16 -7.54 -6.07
CA PHE A 351 25.37 -6.60 -6.86
C PHE A 351 23.88 -6.96 -6.84
N GLU A 352 23.53 -8.22 -7.11
CA GLU A 352 22.16 -8.72 -7.04
C GLU A 352 21.57 -8.46 -5.64
N ARG A 353 22.30 -8.82 -4.58
CA ARG A 353 21.91 -8.53 -3.19
C ARG A 353 21.59 -7.06 -2.94
N VAL A 354 22.38 -6.13 -3.48
CA VAL A 354 22.16 -4.69 -3.32
C VAL A 354 20.91 -4.23 -4.06
N ILE A 355 20.71 -4.69 -5.31
CA ILE A 355 19.54 -4.33 -6.11
C ILE A 355 18.26 -4.91 -5.53
N ASP A 356 18.28 -6.18 -5.11
CA ASP A 356 17.14 -6.85 -4.48
C ASP A 356 16.76 -6.14 -3.18
N ALA A 357 17.74 -5.75 -2.36
CA ALA A 357 17.47 -5.00 -1.14
C ALA A 357 16.82 -3.64 -1.41
N LEU A 358 17.31 -2.88 -2.40
CA LEU A 358 16.69 -1.60 -2.80
C LEU A 358 15.28 -1.79 -3.35
N HIS A 359 15.08 -2.88 -4.11
CA HIS A 359 13.80 -3.25 -4.67
C HIS A 359 12.81 -3.61 -3.56
N VAL A 360 13.18 -4.47 -2.62
CA VAL A 360 12.34 -4.91 -1.48
C VAL A 360 11.89 -3.74 -0.61
N TRP A 361 12.79 -2.78 -0.36
CA TRP A 361 12.48 -1.55 0.38
C TRP A 361 11.78 -0.46 -0.45
N GLU A 362 11.46 -0.75 -1.71
CA GLU A 362 10.79 0.16 -2.65
C GLU A 362 11.49 1.50 -2.83
N LEU A 363 12.80 1.53 -2.64
CA LEU A 363 13.63 2.71 -2.94
C LEU A 363 13.89 2.83 -4.45
N VAL A 364 13.92 1.67 -5.12
CA VAL A 364 13.97 1.55 -6.57
C VAL A 364 12.97 0.49 -7.05
N ASN A 365 12.59 0.55 -8.31
CA ASN A 365 12.02 -0.57 -9.05
C ASN A 365 13.11 -1.17 -9.94
N SER A 366 13.22 -2.49 -9.96
CA SER A 366 14.20 -3.19 -10.80
C SER A 366 13.42 -4.02 -11.80
N SER A 367 13.55 -3.64 -13.07
CA SER A 367 13.22 -4.50 -14.19
C SER A 367 14.54 -5.11 -14.68
N GLY A 368 14.57 -6.36 -15.15
CA GLY A 368 15.83 -7.06 -15.47
C GLY A 368 16.84 -6.29 -16.36
N ALA A 369 16.42 -5.23 -17.06
CA ALA A 369 17.27 -4.31 -17.81
C ALA A 369 17.50 -2.93 -17.17
N PHE A 370 16.56 -2.41 -16.38
CA PHE A 370 16.57 -1.03 -15.88
C PHE A 370 16.24 -0.92 -14.41
N ILE A 371 16.89 0.04 -13.76
CA ILE A 371 16.63 0.46 -12.38
C ILE A 371 15.96 1.83 -12.45
N GLU A 372 14.80 1.94 -11.83
CA GLU A 372 14.00 3.16 -11.72
C GLU A 372 13.95 3.62 -10.27
N VAL A 373 14.34 4.86 -9.98
CA VAL A 373 14.27 5.38 -8.61
C VAL A 373 12.82 5.74 -8.26
N ASN A 374 12.36 5.35 -7.07
CA ASN A 374 11.00 5.64 -6.64
C ASN A 374 10.81 7.14 -6.41
N ALA A 375 10.16 7.80 -7.39
CA ALA A 375 9.90 9.23 -7.36
C ALA A 375 8.70 9.63 -6.48
N ASP A 376 7.87 8.67 -6.05
CA ASP A 376 6.66 8.94 -5.29
C ASP A 376 6.92 9.22 -3.80
N SER A 377 8.13 8.90 -3.32
CA SER A 377 8.54 9.14 -1.93
C SER A 377 9.36 10.43 -1.80
N SER A 378 8.68 11.56 -1.57
CA SER A 378 9.35 12.85 -1.29
C SER A 378 10.40 12.77 -0.16
N PRO A 379 10.13 12.13 1.00
CA PRO A 379 11.12 12.02 2.06
C PRO A 379 12.39 11.28 1.66
N TRP A 380 12.24 10.24 0.84
CA TRP A 380 13.38 9.49 0.32
C TRP A 380 14.23 10.33 -0.62
N LEU A 381 13.60 11.05 -1.56
CA LEU A 381 14.32 11.92 -2.50
C LEU A 381 15.04 13.08 -1.79
N ASP A 382 14.42 13.65 -0.77
CA ASP A 382 15.02 14.72 0.02
C ASP A 382 16.21 14.20 0.85
N TYR A 383 16.05 13.03 1.49
CA TYR A 383 17.16 12.34 2.16
C TYR A 383 18.32 12.07 1.19
N LEU A 384 18.02 11.50 0.02
CA LEU A 384 19.02 11.17 -1.00
C LEU A 384 19.78 12.42 -1.47
N ARG A 385 19.08 13.53 -1.72
CA ARG A 385 19.69 14.80 -2.13
C ARG A 385 20.62 15.35 -1.06
N VAL A 386 20.16 15.38 0.20
CA VAL A 386 20.95 15.84 1.35
C VAL A 386 22.21 15.00 1.51
N HIS A 387 22.08 13.67 1.52
CA HIS A 387 23.19 12.76 1.74
C HIS A 387 24.16 12.70 0.56
N TYR A 388 23.67 12.83 -0.68
CA TYR A 388 24.55 13.05 -1.83
C TYR A 388 25.39 14.32 -1.66
N ALA A 389 24.76 15.44 -1.27
CA ALA A 389 25.46 16.71 -1.09
C ALA A 389 26.54 16.64 0.02
N ILE A 390 26.27 15.91 1.10
CA ILE A 390 27.19 15.69 2.22
C ILE A 390 28.30 14.71 1.83
N GLU A 391 27.94 13.47 1.48
CA GLU A 391 28.87 12.34 1.39
C GLU A 391 29.59 12.29 0.03
N VAL A 392 28.94 12.72 -1.06
CA VAL A 392 29.48 12.62 -2.42
C VAL A 392 30.09 13.92 -2.87
N ALA A 393 29.30 15.00 -2.87
CA ALA A 393 29.69 16.32 -3.38
C ALA A 393 30.48 17.17 -2.36
N ALA A 394 30.56 16.73 -1.10
CA ALA A 394 31.30 17.39 -0.02
C ALA A 394 30.96 18.90 0.13
N GLN A 395 29.67 19.24 -0.02
CA GLN A 395 29.23 20.63 0.08
C GLN A 395 29.19 21.08 1.55
N PRO A 396 29.39 22.39 1.84
CA PRO A 396 29.30 22.91 3.21
C PRO A 396 27.89 22.70 3.80
N ARG A 397 27.82 22.19 5.03
CA ARG A 397 26.55 21.90 5.72
C ARG A 397 25.57 23.08 5.70
N ALA A 398 26.04 24.29 5.97
CA ALA A 398 25.20 25.50 5.98
C ALA A 398 24.53 25.76 4.61
N ARG A 399 25.24 25.50 3.51
CA ARG A 399 24.68 25.62 2.16
C ARG A 399 23.59 24.58 1.93
N ILE A 400 23.82 23.32 2.33
CA ILE A 400 22.86 22.23 2.16
C ILE A 400 21.57 22.51 2.94
N VAL A 401 21.68 22.95 4.20
CA VAL A 401 20.53 23.33 5.02
C VAL A 401 19.76 24.47 4.36
N ALA A 402 20.45 25.54 3.94
CA ALA A 402 19.82 26.69 3.31
C ALA A 402 19.08 26.32 2.02
N THR A 403 19.72 25.55 1.12
CA THR A 403 19.09 25.15 -0.16
C THR A 403 17.92 24.21 0.08
N THR A 404 18.07 23.21 0.95
CA THR A 404 17.01 22.23 1.24
C THR A 404 15.80 22.92 1.87
N LEU A 405 16.02 23.83 2.81
CA LEU A 405 14.95 24.60 3.45
C LEU A 405 14.23 25.52 2.45
N LEU A 406 14.96 26.20 1.57
CA LEU A 406 14.34 27.04 0.55
C LEU A 406 13.50 26.22 -0.43
N ASP A 407 14.00 25.06 -0.85
CA ASP A 407 13.29 24.16 -1.77
C ASP A 407 12.04 23.57 -1.13
N THR A 408 12.12 23.10 0.12
CA THR A 408 10.96 22.55 0.84
C THR A 408 9.92 23.63 1.15
N LEU A 409 10.34 24.86 1.46
CA LEU A 409 9.42 25.99 1.67
C LEU A 409 8.71 26.42 0.39
N LYS A 410 9.38 26.40 -0.77
CA LYS A 410 8.74 26.66 -2.07
C LYS A 410 7.75 25.57 -2.45
N ARG A 411 8.08 24.31 -2.14
CA ARG A 411 7.25 23.14 -2.44
C ARG A 411 6.04 23.01 -1.53
N ALA A 412 6.14 23.36 -0.24
CA ALA A 412 5.04 23.22 0.73
C ALA A 412 3.68 23.81 0.26
N PRO A 413 3.57 25.08 -0.18
CA PRO A 413 2.31 25.61 -0.68
C PRO A 413 1.85 24.95 -1.97
N GLN A 414 2.77 24.47 -2.83
CA GLN A 414 2.43 23.74 -4.06
C GLN A 414 1.85 22.37 -3.73
N THR A 415 2.44 21.64 -2.78
CA THR A 415 1.92 20.37 -2.27
C THR A 415 0.51 20.54 -1.70
N MET A 416 0.28 21.61 -0.93
CA MET A 416 -1.05 21.92 -0.38
C MET A 416 -2.05 22.32 -1.45
N ALA A 417 -1.67 23.17 -2.39
CA ALA A 417 -2.53 23.51 -3.52
C ALA A 417 -2.92 22.27 -4.32
N ARG A 418 -1.97 21.36 -4.58
CA ARG A 418 -2.25 20.10 -5.29
C ARG A 418 -3.17 19.18 -4.49
N LYS A 419 -2.93 19.03 -3.18
CA LYS A 419 -3.79 18.25 -2.28
C LYS A 419 -5.23 18.78 -2.29
N TYR A 420 -5.43 20.07 -2.06
CA TYR A 420 -6.79 20.65 -2.02
C TYR A 420 -7.46 20.63 -3.38
N ARG A 421 -6.70 20.77 -4.47
CA ARG A 421 -7.23 20.54 -5.83
C ARG A 421 -7.67 19.11 -6.05
N ARG A 422 -6.90 18.12 -5.58
CA ARG A 422 -7.27 16.71 -5.61
C ARG A 422 -8.54 16.43 -4.80
N GLU A 423 -8.63 16.95 -3.58
CA GLU A 423 -9.82 16.75 -2.74
C GLU A 423 -11.08 17.40 -3.31
N ALA A 424 -10.91 18.47 -4.09
CA ALA A 424 -11.99 19.12 -4.80
C ALA A 424 -12.29 18.51 -6.18
N ALA A 425 -11.42 17.63 -6.69
CA ALA A 425 -11.58 16.98 -7.99
C ALA A 425 -12.64 15.88 -7.91
N LEU A 426 -13.29 15.62 -9.05
CA LEU A 426 -14.17 14.48 -9.19
C LEU A 426 -13.33 13.20 -9.22
N SER A 427 -13.77 12.15 -8.52
CA SER A 427 -13.17 10.81 -8.60
C SER A 427 -13.46 10.14 -9.95
N LEU A 428 -12.97 10.71 -11.07
CA LEU A 428 -13.22 10.22 -12.43
C LEU A 428 -12.79 8.76 -12.61
N ARG A 429 -11.74 8.33 -11.92
CA ARG A 429 -11.30 6.93 -11.95
C ARG A 429 -12.35 5.98 -11.37
N GLU A 430 -12.91 6.33 -10.21
CA GLU A 430 -13.95 5.51 -9.56
C GLU A 430 -15.21 5.49 -10.43
N LEU A 431 -15.60 6.65 -10.95
CA LEU A 431 -16.74 6.79 -11.86
C LEU A 431 -16.61 5.91 -13.10
N VAL A 432 -15.49 6.04 -13.82
CA VAL A 432 -15.26 5.29 -15.07
C VAL A 432 -15.02 3.80 -14.79
N SER A 433 -14.47 3.43 -13.63
CA SER A 433 -14.36 2.02 -13.24
C SER A 433 -15.71 1.32 -13.03
N GLY A 434 -16.76 2.09 -12.74
CA GLY A 434 -18.13 1.57 -12.63
C GLY A 434 -18.83 1.36 -13.97
N PHE A 435 -18.20 1.67 -15.11
CA PHE A 435 -18.79 1.50 -16.43
C PHE A 435 -18.83 0.01 -16.79
N ASN A 436 -20.04 -0.53 -16.90
CA ASN A 436 -20.26 -1.96 -17.13
C ASN A 436 -21.45 -2.21 -18.08
N CYS A 437 -21.39 -1.72 -19.32
CA CYS A 437 -22.43 -1.93 -20.34
C CYS A 437 -23.82 -1.31 -20.03
N GLN A 438 -23.93 -0.48 -18.99
CA GLN A 438 -25.18 0.17 -18.59
C GLN A 438 -25.59 1.31 -19.53
N SER A 439 -26.90 1.52 -19.68
CA SER A 439 -27.48 2.60 -20.48
C SER A 439 -27.86 3.78 -19.59
N VAL A 440 -27.41 4.98 -19.96
CA VAL A 440 -27.63 6.21 -19.18
C VAL A 440 -28.14 7.33 -20.08
N PRO A 441 -28.91 8.30 -19.56
CA PRO A 441 -29.43 9.41 -20.35
C PRO A 441 -28.35 10.20 -21.09
N SER A 442 -28.58 10.48 -22.37
CA SER A 442 -27.64 11.20 -23.24
C SER A 442 -27.30 12.59 -22.72
N SER A 443 -28.26 13.25 -22.09
CA SER A 443 -28.08 14.58 -21.49
C SER A 443 -26.99 14.63 -20.44
N LEU A 444 -26.61 13.52 -19.81
CA LEU A 444 -25.48 13.49 -18.86
C LEU A 444 -24.11 13.71 -19.52
N PHE A 445 -23.99 13.47 -20.84
CA PHE A 445 -22.75 13.63 -21.62
C PHE A 445 -22.78 14.84 -22.57
N HIS A 446 -23.92 15.53 -22.68
CA HIS A 446 -24.12 16.69 -23.53
C HIS A 446 -24.57 17.91 -22.69
N TYR A 447 -23.60 18.73 -22.29
CA TYR A 447 -23.83 19.91 -21.42
C TYR A 447 -24.85 20.89 -22.01
N ASP A 448 -24.84 21.12 -23.31
CA ASP A 448 -25.79 21.98 -24.02
C ASP A 448 -27.24 21.52 -23.82
N ARG A 449 -27.50 20.22 -24.01
CA ARG A 449 -28.83 19.62 -23.80
C ARG A 449 -29.26 19.70 -22.34
N PHE A 450 -28.35 19.38 -21.43
CA PHE A 450 -28.63 19.41 -20.00
C PHE A 450 -28.89 20.84 -19.49
N ALA A 451 -28.08 21.80 -19.91
CA ALA A 451 -28.25 23.20 -19.54
C ALA A 451 -29.55 23.78 -20.12
N ALA A 452 -29.96 23.38 -21.32
CA ALA A 452 -31.24 23.81 -21.90
C ALA A 452 -32.46 23.26 -21.13
N ALA A 453 -32.38 22.02 -20.64
CA ALA A 453 -33.49 21.34 -19.98
C ALA A 453 -33.58 21.58 -18.46
N TYR A 454 -32.44 21.76 -17.77
CA TYR A 454 -32.35 21.61 -16.31
C TYR A 454 -31.61 22.75 -15.59
N ARG A 455 -31.20 23.81 -16.29
CA ARG A 455 -30.48 24.93 -15.67
C ARG A 455 -31.37 25.68 -14.68
N GLY A 456 -31.00 25.64 -13.40
CA GLY A 456 -31.73 26.32 -12.32
C GLY A 456 -32.76 25.45 -11.59
N GLU A 457 -32.99 24.22 -12.06
CA GLU A 457 -33.89 23.26 -11.44
C GLU A 457 -33.27 22.60 -10.20
N ASP A 458 -34.13 22.11 -9.30
CA ASP A 458 -33.76 21.35 -8.10
C ASP A 458 -33.44 19.88 -8.41
N ALA A 459 -32.81 19.17 -7.48
CA ALA A 459 -32.30 17.83 -7.73
C ALA A 459 -33.40 16.82 -8.08
N ASP A 460 -34.55 16.88 -7.41
CA ASP A 460 -35.65 15.92 -7.58
C ASP A 460 -36.30 16.05 -8.98
N THR A 461 -36.44 17.28 -9.48
CA THR A 461 -36.96 17.55 -10.83
C THR A 461 -36.00 17.05 -11.91
N ILE A 462 -34.69 17.20 -11.70
CA ILE A 462 -33.67 16.69 -12.62
C ILE A 462 -33.69 15.17 -12.66
N GLU A 463 -33.73 14.49 -11.51
CA GLU A 463 -33.77 13.02 -11.48
C GLU A 463 -35.02 12.48 -12.18
N SER A 464 -36.18 13.08 -11.91
CA SER A 464 -37.45 12.71 -12.56
C SER A 464 -37.38 12.92 -14.09
N GLY A 465 -36.79 14.03 -14.54
CA GLY A 465 -36.62 14.30 -15.97
C GLY A 465 -35.70 13.30 -16.65
N LEU A 466 -34.57 12.98 -16.01
CA LEU A 466 -33.61 11.98 -16.49
C LEU A 466 -34.20 10.57 -16.58
N ASP A 467 -35.10 10.19 -15.68
CA ASP A 467 -35.80 8.89 -15.73
C ASP A 467 -36.78 8.76 -16.91
N THR A 468 -37.26 9.90 -17.43
CA THR A 468 -38.17 9.93 -18.58
C THR A 468 -37.46 10.08 -19.93
N GLU A 469 -36.13 10.26 -19.93
CA GLU A 469 -35.35 10.47 -21.15
C GLU A 469 -35.23 9.16 -21.96
N SER A 470 -35.65 9.20 -23.23
CA SER A 470 -35.58 8.05 -24.14
C SER A 470 -34.26 7.95 -24.90
N ASP A 471 -33.49 9.04 -25.00
CA ASP A 471 -32.20 9.07 -25.66
C ASP A 471 -31.12 8.60 -24.67
N LEU A 472 -30.59 7.39 -24.89
CA LEU A 472 -29.68 6.72 -23.96
C LEU A 472 -28.33 6.43 -24.63
N ILE A 473 -27.25 6.66 -23.91
CA ILE A 473 -25.89 6.25 -24.26
C ILE A 473 -25.57 4.96 -23.51
N ARG A 474 -25.12 3.94 -24.24
CA ARG A 474 -24.56 2.73 -23.62
C ARG A 474 -23.10 2.97 -23.27
N LEU A 475 -22.77 2.85 -21.99
CA LEU A 475 -21.40 2.93 -21.51
C LEU A 475 -20.65 1.63 -21.82
N PRO A 476 -19.34 1.66 -22.11
CA PRO A 476 -18.57 0.44 -22.30
C PRO A 476 -18.45 -0.36 -21.00
N GLN A 477 -17.99 -1.60 -21.10
CA GLN A 477 -17.43 -2.33 -19.97
C GLN A 477 -15.95 -2.01 -19.83
N ILE A 478 -15.56 -1.30 -18.77
CA ILE A 478 -14.16 -0.92 -18.53
C ILE A 478 -13.45 -2.06 -17.79
N VAL A 479 -12.39 -2.59 -18.42
CA VAL A 479 -11.57 -3.68 -17.89
C VAL A 479 -10.29 -3.18 -17.24
N TYR A 480 -9.77 -2.05 -17.70
CA TYR A 480 -8.55 -1.45 -17.18
C TYR A 480 -8.64 0.06 -17.25
N HIS A 481 -8.08 0.74 -16.25
CA HIS A 481 -7.95 2.18 -16.27
C HIS A 481 -6.63 2.60 -15.64
N ALA A 482 -6.05 3.68 -16.16
CA ALA A 482 -4.87 4.31 -15.61
C ALA A 482 -4.88 5.81 -15.84
N THR A 483 -4.03 6.53 -15.13
CA THR A 483 -3.87 7.99 -15.30
C THR A 483 -3.18 8.29 -16.64
N CYS A 484 -3.51 9.39 -17.31
CA CYS A 484 -2.85 9.77 -18.58
C CYS A 484 -1.32 9.84 -18.48
N SER A 485 -0.77 10.21 -17.32
CA SER A 485 0.69 10.24 -17.08
C SER A 485 1.38 8.88 -17.16
N ALA A 486 0.63 7.77 -17.11
CA ALA A 486 1.18 6.43 -17.31
C ALA A 486 1.48 6.15 -18.80
N TYR A 487 0.77 6.82 -19.71
CA TYR A 487 0.88 6.67 -21.16
C TYR A 487 1.75 7.74 -21.81
N SER A 488 1.90 8.90 -21.19
CA SER A 488 2.78 9.95 -21.69
C SER A 488 3.34 10.82 -20.57
N GLY A 489 4.65 11.06 -20.60
CA GLY A 489 5.33 12.00 -19.70
C GLY A 489 5.29 13.45 -20.19
N THR A 490 4.82 13.71 -21.41
CA THR A 490 4.84 15.04 -22.04
C THR A 490 3.57 15.84 -21.82
N ILE A 491 2.44 15.18 -21.54
CA ILE A 491 1.18 15.88 -21.32
C ILE A 491 1.18 16.48 -19.93
N ALA A 492 1.11 17.81 -19.87
CA ALA A 492 1.01 18.60 -18.65
C ALA A 492 -0.40 18.51 -18.03
N CYS A 493 -0.87 17.29 -17.77
CA CYS A 493 -2.12 17.02 -17.08
C CYS A 493 -1.85 16.80 -15.58
N ASP A 494 -2.73 17.29 -14.71
CA ASP A 494 -2.70 16.86 -13.31
C ASP A 494 -3.01 15.36 -13.28
N ARG A 495 -2.10 14.57 -12.69
CA ARG A 495 -2.10 13.09 -12.78
C ARG A 495 -3.43 12.46 -12.37
N GLU A 496 -4.22 13.16 -11.57
CA GLU A 496 -5.44 12.63 -10.98
C GLU A 496 -6.74 13.13 -11.66
N ARG A 497 -6.62 14.07 -12.60
CA ARG A 497 -7.77 14.64 -13.33
C ARG A 497 -7.93 14.09 -14.73
N CYS A 498 -7.05 13.21 -15.16
CA CYS A 498 -7.10 12.63 -16.50
C CYS A 498 -6.92 11.12 -16.44
N VAL A 499 -7.86 10.41 -17.06
CA VAL A 499 -7.97 8.96 -17.03
C VAL A 499 -8.04 8.42 -18.45
N VAL A 500 -7.25 7.38 -18.70
CA VAL A 500 -7.36 6.51 -19.87
C VAL A 500 -8.01 5.22 -19.41
N ALA A 501 -9.17 4.90 -19.96
CA ALA A 501 -9.92 3.70 -19.62
C ALA A 501 -10.10 2.83 -20.86
N HIS A 502 -9.62 1.59 -20.78
CA HIS A 502 -9.77 0.57 -21.81
C HIS A 502 -10.97 -0.30 -21.49
N GLY A 503 -11.80 -0.54 -22.49
CA GLY A 503 -12.99 -1.37 -22.36
C GLY A 503 -13.53 -1.84 -23.69
N PHE A 504 -14.73 -2.40 -23.63
CA PHE A 504 -15.45 -2.92 -24.79
C PHE A 504 -16.85 -2.31 -24.86
N GLU A 505 -17.32 -1.94 -26.06
CA GLU A 505 -18.66 -1.36 -26.25
C GLU A 505 -19.80 -2.33 -25.88
N ALA A 506 -19.53 -3.64 -25.97
CA ALA A 506 -20.41 -4.73 -25.60
C ALA A 506 -19.65 -5.79 -24.81
N ALA A 507 -20.34 -6.77 -24.22
CA ALA A 507 -19.73 -7.92 -23.54
C ALA A 507 -19.06 -8.93 -24.50
N GLU A 508 -18.68 -8.48 -25.70
CA GLU A 508 -18.03 -9.25 -26.74
C GLU A 508 -16.57 -8.78 -26.85
N TYR A 509 -15.64 -9.63 -26.42
CA TYR A 509 -14.22 -9.31 -26.32
C TYR A 509 -13.48 -9.48 -27.66
N THR A 510 -13.75 -8.58 -28.60
CA THR A 510 -13.11 -8.55 -29.92
C THR A 510 -12.36 -7.22 -30.12
N ASP A 511 -11.31 -7.23 -30.96
CA ASP A 511 -10.58 -6.02 -31.34
C ASP A 511 -11.49 -4.96 -31.97
N GLU A 512 -12.55 -5.41 -32.66
CA GLU A 512 -13.55 -4.52 -33.26
C GLU A 512 -14.36 -3.78 -32.19
N ASN A 513 -14.63 -4.40 -31.05
CA ASN A 513 -15.41 -3.82 -29.95
C ASN A 513 -14.55 -3.09 -28.91
N GLU A 514 -13.22 -3.14 -29.02
CA GLU A 514 -12.31 -2.42 -28.13
C GLU A 514 -12.50 -0.90 -28.31
N ILE A 515 -12.63 -0.20 -27.18
CA ILE A 515 -12.77 1.25 -27.14
C ILE A 515 -12.00 1.84 -25.96
N VAL A 516 -11.33 2.97 -26.22
CA VAL A 516 -10.59 3.71 -25.20
C VAL A 516 -11.30 5.02 -24.88
N TRP A 517 -11.63 5.24 -23.62
CA TRP A 517 -12.19 6.50 -23.13
C TRP A 517 -11.09 7.36 -22.51
N LEU A 518 -10.94 8.57 -23.04
CA LEU A 518 -10.01 9.60 -22.58
C LEU A 518 -10.81 10.66 -21.84
N VAL A 519 -10.76 10.61 -20.52
CA VAL A 519 -11.60 11.44 -19.65
C VAL A 519 -10.74 12.47 -18.94
N ALA A 520 -11.12 13.75 -18.96
CA ALA A 520 -10.40 14.81 -18.27
C ALA A 520 -11.30 15.82 -17.55
N GLU A 521 -10.91 16.21 -16.34
CA GLU A 521 -11.53 17.30 -15.58
C GLU A 521 -10.79 18.62 -15.85
N ILE A 522 -11.51 19.63 -16.33
CA ILE A 522 -11.02 20.97 -16.60
C ILE A 522 -11.20 21.86 -15.37
N ASP A 523 -10.07 22.33 -14.83
CA ASP A 523 -10.04 23.27 -13.70
C ASP A 523 -10.28 24.71 -14.17
N SER A 524 -11.55 25.04 -14.41
CA SER A 524 -11.98 26.40 -14.72
C SER A 524 -12.91 26.93 -13.63
N LYS A 525 -12.69 28.17 -13.19
CA LYS A 525 -13.58 28.87 -12.23
C LYS A 525 -14.88 29.36 -12.86
N LEU A 526 -14.93 29.40 -14.19
CA LEU A 526 -16.07 29.83 -15.00
C LEU A 526 -16.37 28.72 -16.02
N GLU A 527 -17.43 28.90 -16.81
CA GLU A 527 -17.69 28.04 -17.97
C GLU A 527 -16.42 27.91 -18.85
N ALA A 528 -16.09 26.71 -19.28
CA ALA A 528 -14.93 26.45 -20.12
C ALA A 528 -15.08 27.16 -21.48
N SER A 529 -14.04 27.91 -21.86
CA SER A 529 -14.00 28.61 -23.14
C SER A 529 -13.69 27.65 -24.29
N ARG A 530 -14.00 28.08 -25.52
CA ARG A 530 -13.67 27.34 -26.74
C ARG A 530 -12.18 27.04 -26.85
N GLU A 531 -11.32 28.03 -26.58
CA GLU A 531 -9.86 27.90 -26.65
C GLU A 531 -9.33 26.81 -25.69
N LEU A 532 -9.80 26.84 -24.44
CA LEU A 532 -9.39 25.85 -23.44
C LEU A 532 -9.87 24.44 -23.80
N THR A 533 -11.10 24.33 -24.31
CA THR A 533 -11.69 23.06 -24.74
C THR A 533 -10.92 22.48 -25.94
N GLU A 534 -10.56 23.32 -26.91
CA GLU A 534 -9.75 22.94 -28.08
C GLU A 534 -8.36 22.45 -27.67
N GLU A 535 -7.70 23.13 -26.74
CA GLU A 535 -6.40 22.73 -26.21
C GLU A 535 -6.47 21.32 -25.60
N TRP A 536 -7.46 21.05 -24.75
CA TRP A 536 -7.66 19.74 -24.12
C TRP A 536 -7.97 18.64 -25.13
N CYS A 537 -8.87 18.87 -26.08
CA CYS A 537 -9.16 17.92 -27.15
C CYS A 537 -7.92 17.58 -27.99
N ASN A 538 -7.10 18.58 -28.33
CA ASN A 538 -5.87 18.39 -29.10
C ASN A 538 -4.81 17.59 -28.31
N GLN A 539 -4.66 17.86 -27.01
CA GLN A 539 -3.75 17.11 -26.15
C GLN A 539 -4.14 15.63 -26.05
N LEU A 540 -5.42 15.35 -25.76
CA LEU A 540 -5.91 13.97 -25.64
C LEU A 540 -5.89 13.23 -26.99
N SER A 541 -6.21 13.90 -28.09
CA SER A 541 -6.09 13.31 -29.43
C SER A 541 -4.63 12.98 -29.79
N THR A 542 -3.69 13.82 -29.35
CA THR A 542 -2.26 13.54 -29.52
C THR A 542 -1.83 12.33 -28.69
N LEU A 543 -2.29 12.23 -27.44
CA LEU A 543 -2.07 11.04 -26.58
C LEU A 543 -2.56 9.76 -27.27
N ALA A 544 -3.77 9.79 -27.82
CA ALA A 544 -4.39 8.64 -28.47
C ALA A 544 -3.54 8.15 -29.64
N ARG A 545 -3.07 9.10 -30.47
CA ARG A 545 -2.25 8.82 -31.64
C ARG A 545 -0.85 8.33 -31.27
N GLU A 546 -0.21 8.89 -30.25
CA GLU A 546 1.11 8.45 -29.78
C GLU A 546 1.08 7.01 -29.25
N ASN A 547 -0.04 6.61 -28.64
CA ASN A 547 -0.23 5.27 -28.07
C ASN A 547 -0.94 4.29 -29.03
N GLY A 548 -1.28 4.72 -30.24
CA GLY A 548 -1.85 3.85 -31.28
C GLY A 548 -3.28 3.37 -31.00
N PHE A 549 -4.09 4.12 -30.25
CA PHE A 549 -5.48 3.73 -29.96
C PHE A 549 -6.33 3.79 -31.24
N ALA A 550 -6.88 2.63 -31.65
CA ALA A 550 -7.64 2.50 -32.90
C ALA A 550 -9.02 3.16 -32.83
N ARG A 551 -9.75 2.97 -31.72
CA ARG A 551 -11.05 3.58 -31.43
C ARG A 551 -10.98 4.28 -30.07
N PHE A 552 -11.29 5.58 -30.04
CA PHE A 552 -11.32 6.31 -28.78
C PHE A 552 -12.44 7.35 -28.73
N ARG A 553 -12.87 7.68 -27.50
CA ARG A 553 -13.81 8.75 -27.19
C ARG A 553 -13.18 9.72 -26.20
N ILE A 554 -13.43 11.01 -26.40
CA ILE A 554 -13.00 12.05 -25.47
C ILE A 554 -14.20 12.50 -24.66
N TRP A 555 -14.03 12.59 -23.35
CA TRP A 555 -15.02 13.13 -22.43
C TRP A 555 -14.38 14.18 -21.52
N LEU A 556 -14.86 15.41 -21.61
CA LEU A 556 -14.39 16.52 -20.79
C LEU A 556 -15.43 16.90 -19.73
N VAL A 557 -14.98 17.08 -18.50
CA VAL A 557 -15.83 17.51 -17.39
C VAL A 557 -15.35 18.86 -16.87
N ALA A 558 -16.20 19.89 -16.91
CA ALA A 558 -15.87 21.22 -16.41
C ALA A 558 -16.75 21.58 -15.21
N ARG A 559 -16.20 22.28 -14.21
CA ARG A 559 -16.92 22.55 -12.95
C ARG A 559 -18.26 23.27 -13.15
N GLU A 560 -18.22 24.39 -13.87
CA GLU A 560 -19.40 25.21 -14.20
C GLU A 560 -20.02 24.83 -15.57
N GLY A 561 -19.44 23.84 -16.26
CA GLY A 561 -19.82 23.45 -17.61
C GLY A 561 -19.09 24.23 -18.72
N PHE A 562 -19.71 24.33 -19.89
CA PHE A 562 -19.09 24.82 -21.12
C PHE A 562 -19.84 26.02 -21.70
N SER A 563 -19.10 26.97 -22.27
CA SER A 563 -19.72 28.04 -23.06
C SER A 563 -20.36 27.48 -24.34
N GLU A 564 -21.35 28.19 -24.91
CA GLU A 564 -22.05 27.75 -26.14
C GLU A 564 -21.07 27.43 -27.28
N SER A 565 -20.09 28.31 -27.50
CA SER A 565 -19.05 28.11 -28.53
C SER A 565 -18.09 26.94 -28.26
N ALA A 566 -17.98 26.49 -27.01
CA ALA A 566 -17.23 25.30 -26.63
C ALA A 566 -18.07 24.03 -26.79
N SER A 567 -19.36 24.06 -26.46
CA SER A 567 -20.29 22.96 -26.72
C SER A 567 -20.43 22.67 -28.22
N GLU A 568 -20.50 23.70 -29.06
CA GLU A 568 -20.46 23.55 -30.52
C GLU A 568 -19.20 22.81 -30.99
N LEU A 569 -18.03 23.14 -30.41
CA LEU A 569 -16.76 22.48 -30.75
C LEU A 569 -16.76 21.01 -30.35
N LEU A 570 -17.26 20.68 -29.15
CA LEU A 570 -17.37 19.30 -28.67
C LEU A 570 -18.26 18.47 -29.58
N ASN A 571 -19.41 19.02 -29.99
CA ASN A 571 -20.31 18.38 -30.94
C ASN A 571 -19.67 18.18 -32.33
N GLN A 572 -18.84 19.13 -32.80
CA GLN A 572 -18.09 18.99 -34.06
C GLN A 572 -17.03 17.89 -34.01
N LEU A 573 -16.43 17.66 -32.84
CA LEU A 573 -15.39 16.67 -32.63
C LEU A 573 -15.93 15.29 -32.18
N ASP A 574 -17.25 15.12 -32.11
CA ASP A 574 -17.90 13.92 -31.56
C ASP A 574 -17.36 13.55 -30.16
N ALA A 575 -17.12 14.59 -29.35
CA ALA A 575 -16.61 14.52 -27.98
C ALA A 575 -17.70 14.88 -26.97
N PHE A 576 -17.64 14.26 -25.79
CA PHE A 576 -18.61 14.49 -24.72
C PHE A 576 -18.17 15.64 -23.81
N GLY A 577 -19.15 16.39 -23.30
CA GLY A 577 -18.97 17.50 -22.38
C GLY A 577 -19.98 17.48 -21.25
N SER A 578 -19.52 17.42 -20.01
CA SER A 578 -20.38 17.40 -18.82
C SER A 578 -19.97 18.45 -17.79
N SER A 579 -20.92 18.91 -16.99
CA SER A 579 -20.65 19.67 -15.77
C SER A 579 -20.34 18.75 -14.59
N GLN A 580 -19.77 19.31 -13.51
CA GLN A 580 -19.60 18.56 -12.26
C GLN A 580 -20.92 17.99 -11.75
N ARG A 581 -22.01 18.77 -11.83
CA ARG A 581 -23.34 18.33 -11.40
C ARG A 581 -23.86 17.14 -12.22
N GLN A 582 -23.62 17.11 -13.54
CA GLN A 582 -23.96 15.95 -14.37
C GLN A 582 -23.15 14.70 -14.01
N ALA A 583 -21.86 14.85 -13.71
CA ALA A 583 -21.01 13.75 -13.29
C ALA A 583 -21.45 13.16 -11.93
N GLU A 584 -21.94 14.00 -11.01
CA GLU A 584 -22.51 13.57 -9.73
C GLU A 584 -23.79 12.73 -9.92
N PHE A 585 -24.73 13.17 -10.77
CA PHE A 585 -25.92 12.39 -11.13
C PHE A 585 -25.59 11.08 -11.88
N LEU A 586 -24.56 11.10 -12.73
CA LEU A 586 -24.09 9.87 -13.37
C LEU A 586 -23.54 8.88 -12.33
N THR A 587 -22.79 9.38 -11.34
CA THR A 587 -22.23 8.56 -10.27
C THR A 587 -23.32 7.90 -9.43
N SER A 588 -24.36 8.65 -9.03
CA SER A 588 -25.46 8.11 -8.22
C SER A 588 -26.24 7.01 -8.95
N ARG A 589 -26.46 7.16 -10.25
CA ARG A 589 -27.14 6.15 -11.08
C ARG A 589 -26.35 4.86 -11.21
N ILE A 590 -25.06 4.96 -11.52
CA ILE A 590 -24.19 3.78 -11.67
C ILE A 590 -24.09 2.99 -10.36
N GLN A 591 -24.01 3.67 -9.21
CA GLN A 591 -23.99 3.01 -7.90
C GLN A 591 -25.33 2.35 -7.53
N SER A 592 -26.45 2.94 -7.98
CA SER A 592 -27.79 2.40 -7.74
C SER A 592 -28.05 1.13 -8.55
N ASP A 593 -27.61 1.08 -9.81
CA ASP A 593 -27.72 -0.11 -10.66
C ASP A 593 -26.83 -1.26 -10.17
N ALA A 594 -25.63 -0.96 -9.66
CA ALA A 594 -24.75 -1.96 -9.06
C ALA A 594 -25.33 -2.61 -7.77
N SER A 595 -26.33 -1.97 -7.15
CA SER A 595 -26.98 -2.44 -5.92
C SER A 595 -28.23 -3.30 -6.18
N GLN A 596 -28.69 -3.41 -7.43
CA GLN A 596 -29.81 -4.28 -7.79
C GLN A 596 -29.31 -5.72 -8.03
N PRO A 597 -29.91 -6.75 -7.40
CA PRO A 597 -29.61 -8.13 -7.77
C PRO A 597 -29.98 -8.34 -9.25
N PRO A 598 -29.18 -9.09 -10.02
CA PRO A 598 -29.46 -9.31 -11.43
C PRO A 598 -30.87 -9.87 -11.58
N SER A 599 -31.70 -9.21 -12.38
CA SER A 599 -32.98 -9.79 -12.80
C SER A 599 -32.67 -11.14 -13.47
N PRO A 600 -33.44 -12.20 -13.16
CA PRO A 600 -33.19 -13.51 -13.74
C PRO A 600 -33.45 -13.43 -15.25
N ALA A 601 -32.39 -13.30 -16.04
CA ALA A 601 -32.43 -13.57 -17.46
C ALA A 601 -32.66 -15.07 -17.63
N ALA A 602 -33.62 -15.42 -18.50
CA ALA A 602 -34.09 -16.78 -18.72
C ALA A 602 -32.95 -17.72 -19.11
N ASP A 603 -32.86 -18.87 -18.42
CA ASP A 603 -32.18 -20.12 -18.77
C ASP A 603 -31.23 -20.07 -20.00
N GLU A 604 -30.08 -19.39 -19.88
CA GLU A 604 -28.93 -19.61 -20.74
C GLU A 604 -27.88 -20.41 -19.96
N TYR A 605 -27.78 -21.69 -20.30
CA TYR A 605 -26.68 -22.54 -19.85
C TYR A 605 -25.45 -22.25 -20.72
N GLU A 606 -24.40 -21.71 -20.11
CA GLU A 606 -23.08 -21.61 -20.74
C GLU A 606 -22.45 -23.01 -20.81
N MET A 607 -22.48 -23.62 -22.00
CA MET A 607 -21.77 -24.87 -22.29
C MET A 607 -20.38 -24.52 -22.80
N VAL A 608 -19.39 -24.49 -21.90
CA VAL A 608 -17.97 -24.31 -22.28
C VAL A 608 -17.44 -25.63 -22.84
N ILE A 609 -17.31 -25.71 -24.17
CA ILE A 609 -16.57 -26.78 -24.85
C ILE A 609 -15.13 -26.28 -25.07
N PRO A 610 -14.11 -26.87 -24.44
CA PRO A 610 -12.72 -26.50 -24.73
C PRO A 610 -12.33 -27.06 -26.10
N MET A 611 -12.21 -26.19 -27.10
CA MET A 611 -11.58 -26.54 -28.37
C MET A 611 -10.08 -26.26 -28.30
N GLY A 612 -9.33 -27.26 -27.86
CA GLY A 612 -7.90 -27.39 -28.15
C GLY A 612 -7.68 -28.62 -29.03
N ASP A 613 -6.79 -28.51 -30.01
CA ASP A 613 -6.52 -29.54 -31.05
C ASP A 613 -6.02 -30.91 -30.52
N ASP A 614 -5.91 -31.10 -29.19
CA ASP A 614 -5.49 -32.36 -28.55
C ASP A 614 -6.45 -32.86 -27.44
N SER A 615 -7.76 -32.54 -27.54
CA SER A 615 -8.75 -32.98 -26.54
C SER A 615 -9.59 -34.15 -27.08
N GLU A 616 -9.17 -35.41 -26.87
CA GLU A 616 -10.06 -36.56 -27.04
C GLU A 616 -11.08 -36.60 -25.88
N LEU A 617 -12.37 -36.67 -26.22
CA LEU A 617 -13.50 -36.85 -25.30
C LEU A 617 -13.42 -38.24 -24.62
N ILE A 618 -13.36 -38.27 -23.28
CA ILE A 618 -13.73 -39.45 -22.47
C ILE A 618 -15.15 -39.25 -21.95
#